data_AF-A0A0T0M553-F1
#
_entry.id   AF-A0A0T0M553-F1
#
_cell.length_a   1.000
_cell.length_b   1.000
_cell.length_c   1.000
_cell.angle_alpha   90.00
_cell.angle_beta   90.00
_cell.angle_gamma   90.00
#
_symmetry.space_group_name_H-M   'P 1'
#
loop_
_entity.id
_entity.type
_entity.pdbx_description
1 polymer ?
#
loop_
_entity_poly.entity_id
_entity_poly.type
_entity_poly.pdbx_seq_one_letter_code
_entity_poly.pdbx_strand_id
1 'polypeptide(L)'
;MIIHFILPGETLESISKNIKLENPVYLKEYHNSHCTAFDFIHENLVSGKKLLIPNLAKIQFYNSKNDAPSKLPEQNPVIRFKPENLNVKYKISVAQSSEVDGKKTDSEFSYVVELIWKEKIGNSHHFSFTKTEIKDRSQTKMSTIATACIESLNPLEIVVSEEGVLLDVRLSEKIRKNFSDKKTFLEDQFPDQYSKIYLDKFEWNVLNSENFKDKMKTDWFLKTYFAPFRRKFTNGISKYHIVLQDEPVNIIQKGFQNENIIIHAEMADPIPEVNYMAEYKLNSETGIIENYHFKMLSEEFGTSYSTDFKAQMKL
;
A
#
# COMPACT_ATOMS: atom_id res chain seq x y z
N MET A 1 29.38 -21.94 11.41
CA MET A 1 30.13 -21.12 12.38
C MET A 1 31.41 -20.70 11.71
N ILE A 2 31.79 -19.43 11.82
CA ILE A 2 33.04 -18.90 11.24
C ILE A 2 33.90 -18.39 12.39
N ILE A 3 35.22 -18.57 12.29
CA ILE A 3 36.17 -17.98 13.23
C ILE A 3 36.71 -16.70 12.60
N HIS A 4 36.59 -15.59 13.32
CA HIS A 4 37.14 -14.30 12.94
C HIS A 4 38.22 -13.89 13.94
N PHE A 5 39.35 -13.39 13.47
CA PHE A 5 40.39 -12.86 14.34
C PHE A 5 40.21 -11.35 14.44
N ILE A 6 40.00 -10.86 15.67
CA ILE A 6 39.68 -9.45 15.93
C ILE A 6 40.86 -8.57 15.51
N LEU A 7 40.63 -7.64 14.61
CA LEU A 7 41.63 -6.68 14.16
C LEU A 7 41.69 -5.46 15.11
N PRO A 8 42.81 -4.71 15.13
CA PRO A 8 42.90 -3.45 15.86
C PRO A 8 41.78 -2.48 15.47
N GLY A 9 41.03 -1.99 16.47
CA GLY A 9 39.96 -1.02 16.29
C GLY A 9 38.59 -1.61 15.92
N GLU A 10 38.47 -2.92 15.73
CA GLU A 10 37.16 -3.55 15.58
C GLU A 10 36.35 -3.56 16.88
N THR A 11 35.05 -3.34 16.76
CA THR A 11 34.09 -3.43 17.85
C THR A 11 33.01 -4.47 17.53
N LEU A 12 32.20 -4.83 18.52
CA LEU A 12 31.06 -5.72 18.30
C LEU A 12 30.10 -5.13 17.26
N GLU A 13 29.91 -3.81 17.28
CA GLU A 13 29.07 -3.06 16.35
C GLU A 13 29.62 -3.15 14.92
N SER A 14 30.92 -2.90 14.72
CA SER A 14 31.52 -2.90 13.39
C SER A 14 31.48 -4.31 12.76
N ILE A 15 31.78 -5.34 13.54
CA ILE A 15 31.73 -6.73 13.07
C ILE A 15 30.28 -7.14 12.81
N SER A 16 29.35 -6.84 13.72
CA SER A 16 27.92 -7.14 13.55
C SER A 16 27.35 -6.50 12.28
N LYS A 17 27.72 -5.25 11.99
CA LYS A 17 27.37 -4.57 10.74
C LYS A 17 27.88 -5.32 9.51
N ASN A 18 29.14 -5.75 9.52
CA ASN A 18 29.74 -6.49 8.41
C ASN A 18 29.05 -7.83 8.12
N ILE A 19 28.59 -8.52 9.16
CA ILE A 19 27.87 -9.80 9.04
C ILE A 19 26.34 -9.64 8.96
N LYS A 20 25.83 -8.41 8.92
CA LYS A 20 24.40 -8.07 8.93
C LYS A 20 23.63 -8.60 10.15
N LEU A 21 24.28 -8.68 11.30
CA LEU A 21 23.64 -8.91 12.60
C LEU A 21 23.24 -7.54 13.19
N GLU A 22 21.96 -7.36 13.48
CA GLU A 22 21.43 -6.04 13.86
C GLU A 22 21.70 -5.67 15.31
N ASN A 23 21.69 -6.65 16.21
CA ASN A 23 21.93 -6.45 17.63
C ASN A 23 23.32 -7.00 18.02
N PRO A 24 24.32 -6.14 18.26
CA PRO A 24 25.68 -6.58 18.59
C PRO A 24 25.79 -7.41 19.88
N VAL A 25 24.81 -7.29 20.79
CA VAL A 25 24.71 -8.12 22.00
C VAL A 25 24.68 -9.60 21.64
N TYR A 26 24.01 -9.97 20.53
CA TYR A 26 23.93 -11.36 20.11
C TYR A 26 25.24 -11.94 19.58
N LEU A 27 26.16 -11.11 19.10
CA LEU A 27 27.49 -11.57 18.73
C LEU A 27 28.29 -11.98 19.97
N LYS A 28 28.19 -11.17 21.03
CA LYS A 28 28.79 -11.46 22.35
C LYS A 28 28.17 -12.70 22.98
N GLU A 29 26.84 -12.78 23.04
CA GLU A 29 26.14 -13.94 23.60
C GLU A 29 26.49 -15.22 22.86
N TYR A 30 26.45 -15.20 21.52
CA TYR A 30 26.79 -16.36 20.72
C TYR A 30 28.23 -16.78 20.93
N HIS A 31 29.18 -15.84 20.99
CA HIS A 31 30.57 -16.18 21.26
C HIS A 31 30.74 -16.83 22.65
N ASN A 32 30.26 -16.16 23.69
CA ASN A 32 30.42 -16.61 25.08
C ASN A 32 29.71 -17.94 25.35
N SER A 33 28.62 -18.26 24.63
CA SER A 33 27.94 -19.55 24.78
C SER A 33 28.62 -20.71 24.03
N HIS A 34 29.63 -20.44 23.20
CA HIS A 34 30.31 -21.46 22.37
C HIS A 34 31.84 -21.47 22.55
N CYS A 35 32.40 -20.64 23.44
CA CYS A 35 33.82 -20.62 23.76
C CYS A 35 34.09 -21.04 25.21
N THR A 36 35.37 -21.16 25.56
CA THR A 36 35.77 -21.44 26.95
C THR A 36 35.82 -20.14 27.76
N ALA A 37 35.79 -20.24 29.08
CA ALA A 37 35.81 -19.08 29.96
C ALA A 37 37.00 -18.11 29.73
N PHE A 38 38.14 -18.61 29.24
CA PHE A 38 39.32 -17.79 28.92
C PHE A 38 39.13 -16.86 27.71
N ASP A 39 38.18 -17.20 26.84
CA ASP A 39 37.87 -16.46 25.62
C ASP A 39 36.66 -15.55 25.78
N PHE A 40 36.02 -15.51 26.96
CA PHE A 40 34.84 -14.70 27.18
C PHE A 40 35.09 -13.22 26.91
N ILE A 41 34.13 -12.62 26.21
CA ILE A 41 34.02 -11.18 26.05
C ILE A 41 33.32 -10.66 27.29
N HIS A 42 34.05 -9.94 28.14
CA HIS A 42 33.49 -9.31 29.35
C HIS A 42 32.97 -7.90 29.04
N GLU A 43 33.84 -7.02 28.56
CA GLU A 43 33.49 -5.64 28.22
C GLU A 43 33.76 -5.35 26.75
N ASN A 44 35.04 -5.35 26.36
CA ASN A 44 35.48 -4.98 25.02
C ASN A 44 36.13 -6.16 24.28
N LEU A 45 36.15 -6.06 22.94
CA LEU A 45 36.92 -6.95 22.10
C LEU A 45 38.42 -6.72 22.31
N VAL A 46 39.20 -7.80 22.27
CA VAL A 46 40.66 -7.76 22.40
C VAL A 46 41.26 -8.18 21.06
N SER A 47 42.05 -7.31 20.45
CA SER A 47 42.69 -7.58 19.17
C SER A 47 43.57 -8.84 19.22
N GLY A 48 43.55 -9.61 18.13
CA GLY A 48 44.23 -10.91 18.02
C GLY A 48 43.49 -12.08 18.64
N LYS A 49 42.46 -11.86 19.48
CA LYS A 49 41.62 -12.97 19.98
C LYS A 49 40.65 -13.46 18.90
N LYS A 50 40.28 -14.73 19.04
CA LYS A 50 39.25 -15.36 18.19
C LYS A 50 37.86 -14.89 18.60
N LEU A 51 37.01 -14.64 17.62
CA LEU A 51 35.59 -14.37 17.76
C LEU A 51 34.83 -15.45 16.97
N LEU A 52 33.82 -16.02 17.61
CA LEU A 52 32.97 -17.04 16.99
C LEU A 52 31.76 -16.34 16.40
N ILE A 53 31.61 -16.45 15.09
CA ILE A 53 30.55 -15.79 14.34
C ILE A 53 29.43 -16.81 14.03
N PRO A 54 28.17 -16.48 14.35
CA PRO A 54 27.02 -17.33 14.02
C PRO A 54 26.90 -17.55 12.52
N ASN A 55 26.32 -18.69 12.12
CA ASN A 55 25.97 -18.89 10.72
C ASN A 55 24.76 -18.02 10.31
N LEU A 56 24.50 -17.95 9.01
CA LEU A 56 23.43 -17.12 8.45
C LEU A 56 22.06 -17.43 9.06
N ALA A 57 21.70 -18.71 9.25
CA ALA A 57 20.43 -19.10 9.85
C ALA A 57 20.27 -18.56 11.28
N LYS A 58 21.34 -18.58 12.08
CA LYS A 58 21.32 -18.06 13.45
C LYS A 58 21.28 -16.53 13.47
N ILE A 59 21.96 -15.86 12.53
CA ILE A 59 21.85 -14.39 12.35
C ILE A 59 20.41 -13.99 12.02
N GLN A 60 19.77 -14.70 11.09
CA GLN A 60 18.36 -14.47 10.74
C GLN A 60 17.42 -14.67 11.93
N PHE A 61 17.66 -15.70 12.74
CA PHE A 61 16.91 -15.92 13.99
C PHE A 61 17.11 -14.79 15.01
N TYR A 62 18.32 -14.26 15.14
CA TYR A 62 18.56 -13.14 16.04
C TYR A 62 17.88 -11.86 15.55
N ASN A 63 17.98 -11.54 14.27
CA ASN A 63 17.37 -10.35 13.69
C ASN A 63 15.82 -10.40 13.73
N SER A 64 15.21 -11.59 13.65
CA SER A 64 13.75 -11.76 13.71
C SER A 64 13.15 -11.39 15.08
N LYS A 65 13.95 -11.38 16.15
CA LYS A 65 13.51 -10.90 17.48
C LYS A 65 13.20 -9.41 17.53
N ASN A 66 13.71 -8.64 16.56
CA ASN A 66 13.38 -7.23 16.38
C ASN A 66 13.66 -6.33 17.60
N ASP A 67 14.72 -6.63 18.35
CA ASP A 67 15.10 -5.94 19.60
C ASP A 67 16.42 -5.16 19.49
N ALA A 68 16.96 -5.04 18.28
CA ALA A 68 18.17 -4.28 18.04
C ALA A 68 17.95 -2.80 18.40
N PRO A 69 18.95 -2.13 19.00
CA PRO A 69 18.86 -0.69 19.30
C PRO A 69 18.70 0.16 18.03
N SER A 70 19.19 -0.33 16.90
CA SER A 70 18.97 0.25 15.57
C SER A 70 18.95 -0.85 14.51
N LYS A 71 17.95 -0.84 13.64
CA LYS A 71 17.91 -1.74 12.47
C LYS A 71 18.83 -1.25 11.35
N LEU A 72 19.17 -2.18 10.46
CA LEU A 72 19.91 -1.88 9.23
C LEU A 72 19.18 -0.77 8.42
N PRO A 73 19.92 0.14 7.73
CA PRO A 73 19.31 1.21 6.93
C PRO A 73 18.31 0.70 5.90
N GLU A 74 18.58 -0.47 5.30
CA GLU A 74 17.72 -1.12 4.32
C GLU A 74 16.34 -1.46 4.89
N GLN A 75 16.22 -1.68 6.20
CA GLN A 75 14.93 -1.93 6.86
C GLN A 75 14.20 -0.65 7.28
N ASN A 76 14.82 0.53 7.11
CA ASN A 76 14.18 1.82 7.38
C ASN A 76 14.09 2.65 6.09
N PRO A 77 13.31 2.21 5.09
CA PRO A 77 13.19 2.93 3.83
C PRO A 77 12.69 4.35 4.06
N VAL A 78 13.28 5.29 3.33
CA VAL A 78 12.78 6.68 3.26
C VAL A 78 11.95 6.82 2.00
N ILE A 79 10.62 6.77 2.15
CA ILE A 79 9.69 6.88 1.03
C ILE A 79 9.46 8.36 0.73
N ARG A 80 10.18 8.89 -0.27
CA ARG A 80 10.00 10.27 -0.74
C ARG A 80 8.90 10.26 -1.80
N PHE A 81 7.84 11.04 -1.66
CA PHE A 81 6.84 11.20 -2.71
C PHE A 81 7.29 12.30 -3.67
N LYS A 82 7.74 11.92 -4.87
CA LYS A 82 8.17 12.86 -5.92
C LYS A 82 7.38 12.61 -7.21
N PRO A 83 6.14 13.11 -7.30
CA PRO A 83 5.27 12.86 -8.44
C PRO A 83 5.47 13.83 -9.60
N GLU A 84 6.42 14.77 -9.53
CA GLU A 84 6.63 15.75 -10.58
C GLU A 84 6.87 15.07 -11.93
N ASN A 85 6.15 15.54 -12.95
CA ASN A 85 6.13 14.97 -14.30
C ASN A 85 5.60 13.53 -14.41
N LEU A 86 4.93 13.01 -13.36
CA LEU A 86 4.32 11.68 -13.42
C LEU A 86 3.25 11.63 -14.52
N ASN A 87 3.38 10.66 -15.42
CA ASN A 87 2.38 10.29 -16.40
C ASN A 87 2.42 8.77 -16.56
N VAL A 88 1.51 8.08 -15.88
CA VAL A 88 1.52 6.63 -15.80
C VAL A 88 0.13 6.04 -15.95
N LYS A 89 0.10 4.80 -16.43
CA LYS A 89 -1.12 3.99 -16.47
C LYS A 89 -0.97 2.79 -15.54
N TYR A 90 -2.03 2.44 -14.83
CA TYR A 90 -2.13 1.23 -14.04
C TYR A 90 -3.19 0.32 -14.62
N LYS A 91 -2.86 -0.95 -14.81
CA LYS A 91 -3.86 -2.00 -15.01
C LYS A 91 -4.33 -2.49 -13.66
N ILE A 92 -5.64 -2.39 -13.44
CA ILE A 92 -6.29 -2.84 -12.22
C ILE A 92 -7.01 -4.15 -12.47
N SER A 93 -6.93 -5.06 -11.51
CA SER A 93 -7.68 -6.31 -11.49
C SER A 93 -8.25 -6.51 -10.10
N VAL A 94 -9.55 -6.76 -10.03
CA VAL A 94 -10.28 -6.95 -8.79
C VAL A 94 -11.03 -8.27 -8.89
N ALA A 95 -10.77 -9.16 -7.95
CA ALA A 95 -11.54 -10.38 -7.76
C ALA A 95 -12.23 -10.30 -6.40
N GLN A 96 -13.54 -10.51 -6.37
CA GLN A 96 -14.31 -10.54 -5.14
C GLN A 96 -15.09 -11.85 -5.06
N SER A 97 -15.20 -12.39 -3.85
CA SER A 97 -16.04 -13.55 -3.60
C SER A 97 -16.90 -13.32 -2.37
N SER A 98 -18.14 -13.80 -2.39
CA SER A 98 -19.01 -13.88 -1.22
C SER A 98 -19.42 -15.33 -0.98
N GLU A 99 -19.42 -15.77 0.27
CA GLU A 99 -19.85 -17.09 0.67
C GLU A 99 -20.96 -17.00 1.71
N VAL A 100 -22.11 -17.61 1.40
CA VAL A 100 -23.29 -17.70 2.28
C VAL A 100 -23.78 -19.13 2.25
N ASP A 101 -23.95 -19.75 3.43
CA ASP A 101 -24.45 -21.12 3.56
C ASP A 101 -23.72 -22.14 2.66
N GLY A 102 -22.39 -21.99 2.52
CA GLY A 102 -21.53 -22.83 1.67
C GLY A 102 -21.68 -22.60 0.16
N LYS A 103 -22.44 -21.59 -0.27
CA LYS A 103 -22.53 -21.16 -1.68
C LYS A 103 -21.61 -19.98 -1.93
N LYS A 104 -20.60 -20.20 -2.76
CA LYS A 104 -19.65 -19.19 -3.19
C LYS A 104 -20.09 -18.52 -4.49
N THR A 105 -20.10 -17.19 -4.49
CA THR A 105 -20.30 -16.37 -5.68
C THR A 105 -19.04 -15.59 -5.96
N ASP A 106 -18.49 -15.71 -7.16
CA ASP A 106 -17.27 -15.03 -7.58
C ASP A 106 -17.58 -13.94 -8.62
N SER A 107 -16.89 -12.82 -8.52
CA SER A 107 -16.95 -11.72 -9.47
C SER A 107 -15.54 -11.20 -9.77
N GLU A 108 -15.31 -10.85 -11.02
CA GLU A 108 -14.02 -10.34 -11.49
C GLU A 108 -14.27 -9.16 -12.41
N PHE A 109 -13.56 -8.07 -12.16
CA PHE A 109 -13.55 -6.92 -13.06
C PHE A 109 -12.17 -6.29 -13.14
N SER A 110 -11.92 -5.59 -14.23
CA SER A 110 -10.64 -4.92 -14.50
C SER A 110 -10.87 -3.57 -15.14
N TYR A 111 -9.92 -2.67 -14.97
CA TYR A 111 -9.95 -1.33 -15.58
C TYR A 111 -8.53 -0.77 -15.69
N VAL A 112 -8.38 0.32 -16.43
CA VAL A 112 -7.15 1.10 -16.51
C VAL A 112 -7.35 2.42 -15.79
N VAL A 113 -6.39 2.77 -14.94
CA VAL A 113 -6.27 4.11 -14.37
C VAL A 113 -5.14 4.83 -15.07
N GLU A 114 -5.37 6.07 -15.48
CA GLU A 114 -4.32 6.99 -15.90
C GLU A 114 -4.19 8.10 -14.86
N LEU A 115 -2.97 8.32 -14.39
CA LEU A 115 -2.63 9.32 -13.39
C LEU A 115 -1.56 10.26 -13.95
N ILE A 116 -1.93 11.53 -14.11
CA ILE A 116 -1.08 12.56 -14.69
C ILE A 116 -0.91 13.69 -13.69
N TRP A 117 0.31 13.91 -13.22
CA TRP A 117 0.64 15.08 -12.42
C TRP A 117 0.49 16.35 -13.25
N LYS A 118 -0.15 17.37 -12.67
CA LYS A 118 -0.41 18.65 -13.35
C LYS A 118 0.50 19.74 -12.81
N GLU A 119 0.45 19.95 -11.51
CA GLU A 119 1.17 21.04 -10.86
C GLU A 119 1.29 20.81 -9.35
N LYS A 120 2.09 21.68 -8.72
CA LYS A 120 2.18 21.82 -7.28
C LYS A 120 1.69 23.21 -6.91
N ILE A 121 0.70 23.28 -6.02
CA ILE A 121 0.15 24.54 -5.50
C ILE A 121 0.35 24.53 -3.98
N GLY A 122 1.24 25.41 -3.48
CA GLY A 122 1.65 25.39 -2.08
C GLY A 122 2.24 24.02 -1.69
N ASN A 123 1.69 23.40 -0.66
CA ASN A 123 2.12 22.09 -0.12
C ASN A 123 1.23 20.94 -0.63
N SER A 124 0.68 21.05 -1.84
CA SER A 124 -0.21 20.04 -2.40
C SER A 124 0.09 19.77 -3.87
N HIS A 125 0.00 18.50 -4.25
CA HIS A 125 0.15 18.05 -5.63
C HIS A 125 -1.22 17.82 -6.26
N HIS A 126 -1.38 18.29 -7.50
CA HIS A 126 -2.61 18.18 -8.27
C HIS A 126 -2.42 17.18 -9.40
N PHE A 127 -3.40 16.28 -9.58
CA PHE A 127 -3.38 15.26 -10.62
C PHE A 127 -4.68 15.27 -11.43
N SER A 128 -4.57 14.90 -12.70
CA SER A 128 -5.69 14.39 -13.50
C SER A 128 -5.75 12.89 -13.33
N PHE A 129 -6.95 12.39 -13.06
CA PHE A 129 -7.25 10.98 -12.88
C PHE A 129 -8.35 10.55 -13.84
N THR A 130 -8.08 9.46 -14.55
CA THR A 130 -8.99 8.92 -15.55
C THR A 130 -9.13 7.42 -15.33
N LYS A 131 -10.37 6.91 -15.39
CA LYS A 131 -10.69 5.48 -15.28
C LYS A 131 -11.38 5.00 -16.56
N THR A 132 -10.72 4.13 -17.30
CA THR A 132 -11.16 3.66 -18.64
C THR A 132 -10.99 2.15 -18.77
N GLU A 133 -11.37 1.62 -19.94
CA GLU A 133 -11.22 0.19 -20.26
C GLU A 133 -11.86 -0.73 -19.20
N ILE A 134 -12.99 -0.30 -18.63
CA ILE A 134 -13.68 -1.05 -17.59
C ILE A 134 -14.27 -2.32 -18.24
N LYS A 135 -13.88 -3.47 -17.71
CA LYS A 135 -14.34 -4.79 -18.15
C LYS A 135 -14.90 -5.52 -16.95
N ASP A 136 -16.20 -5.77 -16.99
CA ASP A 136 -16.93 -6.65 -16.07
C ASP A 136 -17.26 -7.96 -16.80
N ARG A 137 -16.97 -9.09 -16.16
CA ARG A 137 -17.28 -10.43 -16.69
C ARG A 137 -18.78 -10.69 -16.79
N SER A 138 -19.59 -10.03 -15.97
CA SER A 138 -21.05 -10.23 -15.94
C SER A 138 -21.76 -9.69 -17.19
N GLN A 139 -21.20 -8.63 -17.82
CA GLN A 139 -21.75 -7.92 -18.98
C GLN A 139 -23.25 -7.62 -18.90
N THR A 140 -23.77 -7.41 -17.68
CA THR A 140 -25.19 -7.08 -17.48
C THR A 140 -25.49 -5.66 -17.95
N LYS A 141 -26.75 -5.37 -18.27
CA LYS A 141 -27.20 -4.00 -18.60
C LYS A 141 -26.78 -2.98 -17.52
N MET A 142 -26.90 -3.36 -16.25
CA MET A 142 -26.50 -2.52 -15.12
C MET A 142 -24.99 -2.25 -15.12
N SER A 143 -24.15 -3.25 -15.43
CA SER A 143 -22.70 -3.07 -15.55
C SER A 143 -22.33 -2.09 -16.67
N THR A 144 -23.06 -2.11 -17.79
CA THR A 144 -22.86 -1.17 -18.90
C THR A 144 -23.24 0.25 -18.51
N ILE A 145 -24.37 0.44 -17.84
CA ILE A 145 -24.80 1.76 -17.35
C ILE A 145 -23.81 2.31 -16.34
N ALA A 146 -23.40 1.51 -15.35
CA ALA A 146 -22.42 1.89 -14.35
C ALA A 146 -21.06 2.27 -14.98
N THR A 147 -20.62 1.52 -15.99
CA THR A 147 -19.40 1.83 -16.76
C THR A 147 -19.51 3.18 -17.45
N ALA A 148 -20.59 3.41 -18.20
CA ALA A 148 -20.81 4.66 -18.90
C ALA A 148 -20.92 5.87 -17.93
N CYS A 149 -21.52 5.67 -16.77
CA CYS A 149 -21.58 6.67 -15.70
C CYS A 149 -20.19 7.03 -15.19
N ILE A 150 -19.35 6.05 -14.83
CA ILE A 150 -17.99 6.29 -14.34
C ILE A 150 -17.14 6.98 -15.41
N GLU A 151 -17.22 6.54 -16.67
CA GLU A 151 -16.47 7.14 -17.78
C GLU A 151 -16.91 8.58 -18.06
N SER A 152 -18.18 8.92 -17.80
CA SER A 152 -18.70 10.28 -17.93
C SER A 152 -18.03 11.28 -16.97
N LEU A 153 -17.39 10.80 -15.90
CA LEU A 153 -16.72 11.64 -14.90
C LEU A 153 -15.28 12.00 -15.30
N ASN A 154 -14.72 11.35 -16.31
CA ASN A 154 -13.33 11.55 -16.70
C ASN A 154 -13.09 12.90 -17.40
N PRO A 155 -11.97 13.60 -17.13
CA PRO A 155 -11.03 13.37 -16.03
C PRO A 155 -11.50 14.02 -14.72
N LEU A 156 -11.14 13.38 -13.61
CA LEU A 156 -11.24 13.92 -12.25
C LEU A 156 -9.97 14.66 -11.85
N GLU A 157 -10.11 15.63 -10.96
CA GLU A 157 -9.00 16.32 -10.31
C GLU A 157 -8.78 15.75 -8.92
N ILE A 158 -7.54 15.35 -8.63
CA ILE A 158 -7.14 14.83 -7.33
C ILE A 158 -6.16 15.82 -6.70
N VAL A 159 -6.37 16.12 -5.42
CA VAL A 159 -5.46 16.92 -4.60
C VAL A 159 -4.91 16.04 -3.48
N VAL A 160 -3.58 15.97 -3.36
CA VAL A 160 -2.89 15.21 -2.31
C VAL A 160 -1.85 16.06 -1.59
N SER A 161 -1.51 15.68 -0.36
CA SER A 161 -0.46 16.32 0.44
C SER A 161 0.94 16.08 -0.15
N GLU A 162 1.96 16.72 0.41
CA GLU A 162 3.37 16.47 0.05
C GLU A 162 3.80 15.02 0.29
N GLU A 163 3.16 14.32 1.23
CA GLU A 163 3.38 12.90 1.51
C GLU A 163 2.50 11.97 0.65
N GLY A 164 1.72 12.54 -0.28
CA GLY A 164 0.85 11.77 -1.17
C GLY A 164 -0.39 11.21 -0.48
N VAL A 165 -0.91 11.89 0.54
CA VAL A 165 -2.18 11.53 1.20
C VAL A 165 -3.34 12.25 0.50
N LEU A 166 -4.43 11.55 0.22
CA LEU A 166 -5.61 12.11 -0.44
C LEU A 166 -6.25 13.21 0.41
N LEU A 167 -6.32 14.44 -0.12
CA LEU A 167 -6.98 15.58 0.52
C LEU A 167 -8.34 15.86 -0.11
N ASP A 168 -8.44 15.75 -1.43
CA ASP A 168 -9.65 16.08 -2.17
C ASP A 168 -9.76 15.35 -3.51
N VAL A 169 -11.01 15.17 -3.96
CA VAL A 169 -11.35 14.67 -5.30
C VAL A 169 -12.48 15.53 -5.85
N ARG A 170 -12.31 16.05 -7.06
CA ARG A 170 -13.24 16.99 -7.69
C ARG A 170 -13.54 16.60 -9.13
N LEU A 171 -14.73 16.98 -9.58
CA LEU A 171 -15.02 17.03 -11.01
C LEU A 171 -14.27 18.21 -11.61
N SER A 172 -13.70 18.02 -12.79
CA SER A 172 -13.20 19.15 -13.57
C SER A 172 -14.35 20.08 -13.96
N GLU A 173 -14.07 21.38 -14.08
CA GLU A 173 -15.11 22.37 -14.39
C GLU A 173 -15.90 22.05 -15.66
N LYS A 174 -15.19 21.52 -16.67
CA LYS A 174 -15.79 21.11 -17.95
C LYS A 174 -16.84 20.02 -17.75
N ILE A 175 -16.53 19.03 -16.92
CA ILE A 175 -17.45 17.92 -16.63
C ILE A 175 -18.64 18.42 -15.83
N ARG A 176 -18.40 19.26 -14.83
CA ARG A 176 -19.47 19.85 -14.02
C ARG A 176 -20.45 20.67 -14.86
N LYS A 177 -19.95 21.47 -15.81
CA LYS A 177 -20.79 22.31 -16.69
C LYS A 177 -21.61 21.48 -17.68
N ASN A 178 -21.07 20.37 -18.16
CA ASN A 178 -21.69 19.56 -19.22
C ASN A 178 -22.34 18.27 -18.69
N PHE A 179 -22.47 18.12 -17.37
CA PHE A 179 -22.95 16.87 -16.78
C PHE A 179 -24.41 16.56 -17.18
N SER A 180 -25.26 17.59 -17.24
CA SER A 180 -26.65 17.43 -17.67
C SER A 180 -26.75 16.91 -19.11
N ASP A 181 -25.94 17.41 -20.03
CA ASP A 181 -25.91 16.90 -21.42
C ASP A 181 -25.47 15.44 -21.48
N LYS A 182 -24.47 15.07 -20.66
CA LYS A 182 -24.03 13.68 -20.54
C LYS A 182 -25.12 12.78 -19.98
N LYS A 183 -25.88 13.25 -18.99
CA LYS A 183 -27.01 12.53 -18.41
C LYS A 183 -28.08 12.29 -19.47
N THR A 184 -28.50 13.32 -20.20
CA THR A 184 -29.51 13.17 -21.26
C THR A 184 -29.06 12.15 -22.31
N PHE A 185 -27.80 12.20 -22.73
CA PHE A 185 -27.25 11.17 -23.61
C PHE A 185 -27.35 9.76 -23.02
N LEU A 186 -27.04 9.56 -21.73
CA LEU A 186 -27.17 8.27 -21.07
C LEU A 186 -28.65 7.82 -20.95
N GLU A 187 -29.58 8.73 -20.67
CA GLU A 187 -31.01 8.41 -20.62
C GLU A 187 -31.53 7.96 -22.01
N ASP A 188 -31.07 8.59 -23.08
CA ASP A 188 -31.42 8.19 -24.46
C ASP A 188 -30.87 6.80 -24.81
N GLN A 189 -29.66 6.46 -24.33
CA GLN A 189 -29.07 5.12 -24.52
C GLN A 189 -29.77 4.05 -23.65
N PHE A 190 -30.36 4.44 -22.52
CA PHE A 190 -30.99 3.54 -21.56
C PHE A 190 -32.40 4.02 -21.16
N PRO A 191 -33.39 3.94 -22.06
CA PRO A 191 -34.68 4.63 -21.91
C PRO A 191 -35.66 3.99 -20.91
N ASP A 192 -35.25 2.96 -20.16
CA ASP A 192 -36.14 2.30 -19.20
C ASP A 192 -36.16 3.00 -17.83
N GLN A 193 -37.25 2.80 -17.10
CA GLN A 193 -37.48 3.44 -15.80
C GLN A 193 -36.41 3.11 -14.74
N TYR A 194 -35.83 1.91 -14.77
CA TYR A 194 -34.85 1.49 -13.76
C TYR A 194 -33.50 2.16 -14.01
N SER A 195 -33.10 2.27 -15.28
CA SER A 195 -31.93 3.06 -15.69
C SER A 195 -32.10 4.52 -15.32
N LYS A 196 -33.28 5.11 -15.53
CA LYS A 196 -33.56 6.49 -15.11
C LYS A 196 -33.37 6.70 -13.61
N ILE A 197 -33.97 5.84 -12.78
CA ILE A 197 -33.81 5.90 -11.31
C ILE A 197 -32.33 5.83 -10.90
N TYR A 198 -31.55 4.97 -11.56
CA TYR A 198 -30.12 4.87 -11.31
C TYR A 198 -29.37 6.16 -11.70
N LEU A 199 -29.65 6.71 -12.88
CA LEU A 199 -29.03 7.94 -13.39
C LEU A 199 -29.38 9.16 -12.54
N ASP A 200 -30.62 9.27 -12.06
CA ASP A 200 -31.05 10.33 -11.14
C ASP A 200 -30.27 10.25 -9.80
N LYS A 201 -30.13 9.04 -9.26
CA LYS A 201 -29.34 8.82 -8.04
C LYS A 201 -27.85 9.10 -8.27
N PHE A 202 -27.33 8.75 -9.44
CA PHE A 202 -25.95 9.03 -9.81
C PHE A 202 -25.69 10.55 -9.88
N GLU A 203 -26.56 11.30 -10.57
CA GLU A 203 -26.48 12.76 -10.65
C GLU A 203 -26.47 13.42 -9.27
N TRP A 204 -27.39 13.02 -8.40
CA TRP A 204 -27.46 13.57 -7.04
C TRP A 204 -26.17 13.38 -6.24
N ASN A 205 -25.54 12.20 -6.37
CA ASN A 205 -24.25 11.93 -5.72
C ASN A 205 -23.09 12.71 -6.35
N VAL A 206 -23.13 12.95 -7.65
CA VAL A 206 -22.04 13.62 -8.39
C VAL A 206 -22.09 15.14 -8.24
N LEU A 207 -23.28 15.73 -8.27
CA LEU A 207 -23.45 17.19 -8.18
C LEU A 207 -23.36 17.72 -6.74
N ASN A 208 -23.58 16.87 -5.73
CA ASN A 208 -23.29 17.20 -4.35
C ASN A 208 -21.80 16.94 -4.05
N SER A 209 -21.03 18.01 -3.85
CA SER A 209 -19.57 17.92 -3.69
C SER A 209 -19.11 17.11 -2.47
N GLU A 210 -19.86 17.15 -1.36
CA GLU A 210 -19.51 16.39 -0.15
C GLU A 210 -19.75 14.90 -0.38
N ASN A 211 -20.93 14.54 -0.88
CA ASN A 211 -21.26 13.15 -1.23
C ASN A 211 -20.29 12.59 -2.27
N PHE A 212 -19.99 13.37 -3.31
CA PHE A 212 -19.06 12.97 -4.35
C PHE A 212 -17.69 12.67 -3.76
N LYS A 213 -17.15 13.60 -2.95
CA LYS A 213 -15.87 13.44 -2.28
C LYS A 213 -15.83 12.17 -1.43
N ASP A 214 -16.84 11.96 -0.60
CA ASP A 214 -16.86 10.81 0.31
C ASP A 214 -17.02 9.50 -0.43
N LYS A 215 -17.82 9.46 -1.50
CA LYS A 215 -17.88 8.29 -2.40
C LYS A 215 -16.53 8.04 -3.07
N MET A 216 -15.85 9.06 -3.58
CA MET A 216 -14.55 8.87 -4.23
C MET A 216 -13.45 8.42 -3.26
N LYS A 217 -13.49 8.83 -1.98
CA LYS A 217 -12.57 8.31 -0.96
C LYS A 217 -12.71 6.79 -0.73
N THR A 218 -13.85 6.20 -1.10
CA THR A 218 -14.06 4.75 -1.03
C THR A 218 -13.57 3.99 -2.27
N ASP A 219 -13.18 4.68 -3.37
CA ASP A 219 -12.61 4.01 -4.54
C ASP A 219 -11.30 3.31 -4.14
N TRP A 220 -11.22 2.01 -4.46
CA TRP A 220 -10.11 1.17 -4.06
C TRP A 220 -8.75 1.63 -4.57
N PHE A 221 -8.67 2.23 -5.76
CA PHE A 221 -7.41 2.75 -6.24
C PHE A 221 -7.02 3.99 -5.44
N LEU A 222 -7.93 4.96 -5.29
CA LEU A 222 -7.66 6.23 -4.62
C LEU A 222 -7.31 6.06 -3.14
N LYS A 223 -8.16 5.32 -2.41
CA LYS A 223 -7.99 5.02 -0.98
C LYS A 223 -6.62 4.45 -0.66
N THR A 224 -6.03 3.76 -1.63
CA THR A 224 -4.91 2.88 -1.40
C THR A 224 -3.61 3.43 -1.96
N TYR A 225 -3.65 3.94 -3.20
CA TYR A 225 -2.50 4.62 -3.81
C TYR A 225 -2.06 5.85 -2.98
N PHE A 226 -3.06 6.55 -2.43
CA PHE A 226 -2.89 7.75 -1.61
C PHE A 226 -3.15 7.47 -0.11
N ALA A 227 -3.00 6.22 0.34
CA ALA A 227 -3.02 5.88 1.75
C ALA A 227 -1.83 6.51 2.50
N PRO A 228 -1.93 6.77 3.82
CA PRO A 228 -0.88 7.38 4.62
C PRO A 228 0.26 6.41 4.97
N PHE A 229 0.68 5.55 4.04
CA PHE A 229 1.73 4.55 4.22
C PHE A 229 3.16 5.13 4.04
N ARG A 230 3.31 6.35 3.49
CA ARG A 230 4.62 6.99 3.28
C ARG A 230 5.22 7.61 4.56
N ARG A 231 4.95 7.00 5.72
CA ARG A 231 5.42 7.45 7.03
C ARG A 231 6.81 6.94 7.35
N LYS A 232 7.55 7.70 8.14
CA LYS A 232 8.90 7.35 8.63
C LYS A 232 8.93 5.96 9.29
N PHE A 233 9.92 5.15 8.90
CA PHE A 233 10.24 3.89 9.54
C PHE A 233 11.15 4.11 10.74
N THR A 234 10.86 3.41 11.83
CA THR A 234 11.69 3.34 13.03
C THR A 234 11.86 1.87 13.39
N ASN A 235 13.10 1.41 13.43
CA ASN A 235 13.44 0.02 13.71
C ASN A 235 12.68 -1.00 12.85
N GLY A 236 12.63 -0.78 11.54
CA GLY A 236 12.01 -1.73 10.62
C GLY A 236 10.50 -1.57 10.45
N ILE A 237 9.87 -0.73 11.29
CA ILE A 237 8.42 -0.65 11.44
C ILE A 237 7.94 0.78 11.22
N SER A 238 6.79 0.91 10.58
CA SER A 238 6.02 2.15 10.51
C SER A 238 4.55 1.81 10.76
N LYS A 239 3.78 2.79 11.27
CA LYS A 239 2.37 2.61 11.62
C LYS A 239 1.52 3.74 11.06
N TYR A 240 0.32 3.41 10.61
CA TYR A 240 -0.67 4.36 10.13
C TYR A 240 -2.09 3.80 10.35
N HIS A 241 -3.11 4.62 10.13
CA HIS A 241 -4.50 4.16 10.17
C HIS A 241 -5.14 4.29 8.79
N ILE A 242 -6.07 3.40 8.51
CA ILE A 242 -6.99 3.47 7.36
C ILE A 242 -8.41 3.20 7.86
N VAL A 243 -9.42 3.55 7.08
CA VAL A 243 -10.80 3.15 7.36
C VAL A 243 -11.12 1.91 6.54
N LEU A 244 -11.48 0.79 7.15
CA LEU A 244 -11.99 -0.41 6.48
C LEU A 244 -13.42 -0.65 6.96
N GLN A 245 -14.38 -0.81 6.04
CA GLN A 245 -15.81 -0.98 6.37
C GLN A 245 -16.31 0.02 7.42
N ASP A 246 -16.01 1.30 7.20
CA ASP A 246 -16.37 2.42 8.08
C ASP A 246 -15.73 2.42 9.49
N GLU A 247 -14.86 1.43 9.79
CA GLU A 247 -14.11 1.34 11.04
C GLU A 247 -12.63 1.76 10.84
N PRO A 248 -12.06 2.57 11.75
CA PRO A 248 -10.64 2.88 11.73
C PRO A 248 -9.81 1.66 12.16
N VAL A 249 -8.85 1.27 11.33
CA VAL A 249 -7.97 0.12 11.55
C VAL A 249 -6.52 0.58 11.62
N ASN A 250 -5.80 0.12 12.64
CA ASN A 250 -4.36 0.32 12.76
C ASN A 250 -3.62 -0.64 11.83
N ILE A 251 -2.76 -0.08 10.99
CA ILE A 251 -1.89 -0.83 10.08
C ILE A 251 -0.46 -0.74 10.59
N ILE A 252 0.19 -1.89 10.70
CA ILE A 252 1.62 -2.01 10.88
C ILE A 252 2.24 -2.37 9.53
N GLN A 253 3.34 -1.71 9.18
CA GLN A 253 4.06 -2.00 7.96
C GLN A 253 5.55 -2.21 8.23
N LYS A 254 6.13 -3.14 7.47
CA LYS A 254 7.54 -3.48 7.44
C LYS A 254 8.07 -3.12 6.05
N GLY A 255 9.23 -2.47 6.02
CA GLY A 255 9.81 -1.94 4.79
C GLY A 255 11.18 -2.51 4.54
N PHE A 256 11.52 -2.75 3.28
CA PHE A 256 12.84 -3.14 2.85
C PHE A 256 13.23 -2.38 1.59
N GLN A 257 14.42 -1.78 1.59
CA GLN A 257 14.97 -1.03 0.47
C GLN A 257 16.16 -1.75 -0.14
N ASN A 258 16.07 -2.00 -1.45
CA ASN A 258 17.19 -2.37 -2.30
C ASN A 258 17.11 -1.52 -3.59
N GLU A 259 17.09 -2.16 -4.78
CA GLU A 259 16.77 -1.47 -6.04
C GLU A 259 15.38 -0.80 -6.00
N ASN A 260 14.42 -1.49 -5.36
CA ASN A 260 13.07 -1.01 -5.10
C ASN A 260 12.82 -0.96 -3.59
N ILE A 261 11.80 -0.21 -3.17
CA ILE A 261 11.26 -0.29 -1.82
C ILE A 261 10.11 -1.29 -1.85
N ILE A 262 10.19 -2.33 -1.02
CA ILE A 262 9.12 -3.30 -0.78
C ILE A 262 8.52 -3.02 0.59
N ILE A 263 7.20 -2.92 0.66
CA ILE A 263 6.47 -2.71 1.92
C ILE A 263 5.45 -3.81 2.06
N HIS A 264 5.46 -4.49 3.20
CA HIS A 264 4.38 -5.38 3.61
C HIS A 264 3.61 -4.70 4.73
N ALA A 265 2.30 -4.63 4.60
CA ALA A 265 1.40 -4.00 5.54
C ALA A 265 0.32 -5.00 5.97
N GLU A 266 0.02 -5.02 7.27
CA GLU A 266 -0.96 -5.92 7.88
C GLU A 266 -1.67 -5.19 9.02
N MET A 267 -2.81 -5.71 9.46
CA MET A 267 -3.50 -5.18 10.64
C MET A 267 -2.62 -5.35 11.88
N ALA A 268 -2.46 -4.27 12.65
CA ALA A 268 -1.71 -4.31 13.91
C ALA A 268 -2.51 -5.03 15.01
N ASP A 269 -3.82 -4.77 15.03
CA ASP A 269 -4.77 -5.31 15.98
C ASP A 269 -5.76 -6.21 15.22
N PRO A 270 -5.85 -7.51 15.53
CA PRO A 270 -6.84 -8.38 14.91
C PRO A 270 -8.24 -7.90 15.30
N ILE A 271 -9.08 -7.60 14.32
CA ILE A 271 -10.51 -7.40 14.51
C ILE A 271 -11.15 -8.74 14.14
N PRO A 272 -12.03 -9.31 14.98
CA PRO A 272 -12.82 -10.47 14.59
C PRO A 272 -13.45 -10.22 13.23
N GLU A 273 -13.50 -11.25 12.39
CA GLU A 273 -14.17 -11.21 11.08
C GLU A 273 -13.46 -10.38 10.00
N VAL A 274 -12.49 -9.52 10.32
CA VAL A 274 -11.76 -8.69 9.33
C VAL A 274 -10.27 -9.05 9.27
N ASN A 275 -9.76 -9.29 8.07
CA ASN A 275 -8.33 -9.45 7.81
C ASN A 275 -7.91 -8.58 6.63
N TYR A 276 -6.76 -7.92 6.75
CA TYR A 276 -6.18 -7.10 5.69
C TYR A 276 -4.68 -7.32 5.60
N MET A 277 -4.21 -7.57 4.38
CA MET A 277 -2.80 -7.65 4.03
C MET A 277 -2.55 -6.92 2.73
N ALA A 278 -1.43 -6.19 2.66
CA ALA A 278 -1.04 -5.41 1.52
C ALA A 278 0.46 -5.51 1.24
N GLU A 279 0.82 -5.45 -0.03
CA GLU A 279 2.19 -5.38 -0.50
C GLU A 279 2.33 -4.25 -1.52
N TYR A 280 3.33 -3.39 -1.32
CA TYR A 280 3.68 -2.31 -2.24
C TYR A 280 5.10 -2.53 -2.76
N LYS A 281 5.29 -2.36 -4.07
CA LYS A 281 6.59 -2.22 -4.71
C LYS A 281 6.70 -0.81 -5.25
N LEU A 282 7.69 -0.05 -4.78
CA LEU A 282 7.89 1.35 -5.14
C LEU A 282 9.26 1.57 -5.73
N ASN A 283 9.33 2.54 -6.63
CA ASN A 283 10.59 3.11 -7.09
C ASN A 283 11.33 3.75 -5.90
N SER A 284 12.61 3.41 -5.72
CA SER A 284 13.40 3.83 -4.57
C SER A 284 13.78 5.32 -4.58
N GLU A 285 13.76 5.98 -5.73
CA GLU A 285 14.15 7.38 -5.89
C GLU A 285 12.97 8.35 -5.76
N THR A 286 11.80 7.94 -6.27
CA THR A 286 10.60 8.78 -6.41
C THR A 286 9.45 8.37 -5.49
N GLY A 287 9.50 7.19 -4.87
CA GLY A 287 8.43 6.66 -4.01
C GLY A 287 7.09 6.48 -4.72
N ILE A 288 7.10 6.42 -6.05
CA ILE A 288 5.96 6.09 -6.89
C ILE A 288 5.73 4.58 -6.85
N ILE A 289 4.47 4.18 -6.69
CA ILE A 289 4.07 2.78 -6.65
C ILE A 289 4.19 2.21 -8.06
N GLU A 290 5.00 1.17 -8.23
CA GLU A 290 5.07 0.41 -9.48
C GLU A 290 4.03 -0.70 -9.48
N ASN A 291 3.90 -1.39 -8.35
CA ASN A 291 2.92 -2.44 -8.17
C ASN A 291 2.35 -2.40 -6.77
N TYR A 292 1.09 -2.79 -6.67
CA TYR A 292 0.41 -2.89 -5.41
C TYR A 292 -0.60 -4.04 -5.44
N HIS A 293 -0.70 -4.76 -4.32
CA HIS A 293 -1.63 -5.86 -4.14
C HIS A 293 -2.15 -5.86 -2.70
N PHE A 294 -3.47 -5.96 -2.52
CA PHE A 294 -4.03 -6.33 -1.23
C PHE A 294 -5.05 -7.44 -1.31
N LYS A 295 -5.20 -8.07 -0.15
CA LYS A 295 -6.26 -9.00 0.16
C LYS A 295 -6.99 -8.49 1.40
N MET A 296 -8.30 -8.52 1.32
CA MET A 296 -9.18 -8.23 2.44
C MET A 296 -10.18 -9.36 2.58
N LEU A 297 -10.37 -9.82 3.81
CA LEU A 297 -11.45 -10.70 4.21
C LEU A 297 -12.30 -9.95 5.21
N SER A 298 -13.61 -10.11 5.14
CA SER A 298 -14.57 -9.51 6.07
C SER A 298 -15.78 -10.41 6.21
N GLU A 299 -16.35 -10.59 7.39
CA GLU A 299 -17.65 -11.22 7.56
C GLU A 299 -18.71 -10.19 7.95
N GLU A 300 -19.91 -10.30 7.37
CA GLU A 300 -21.03 -9.43 7.68
C GLU A 300 -22.31 -10.26 7.64
N PHE A 301 -23.07 -10.26 8.73
CA PHE A 301 -24.35 -10.99 8.84
C PHE A 301 -24.29 -12.47 8.41
N GLY A 302 -23.19 -13.17 8.72
CA GLY A 302 -22.99 -14.58 8.36
C GLY A 302 -22.57 -14.81 6.90
N THR A 303 -22.25 -13.74 6.17
CA THR A 303 -21.66 -13.79 4.83
C THR A 303 -20.17 -13.46 4.91
N SER A 304 -19.31 -14.36 4.42
CA SER A 304 -17.88 -14.08 4.30
C SER A 304 -17.59 -13.45 2.94
N TYR A 305 -16.93 -12.30 2.92
CA TYR A 305 -16.50 -11.58 1.74
C TYR A 305 -14.98 -11.61 1.62
N SER A 306 -14.49 -11.76 0.39
CA SER A 306 -13.07 -11.64 0.04
C SER A 306 -12.91 -10.65 -1.09
N THR A 307 -11.88 -9.82 -1.03
CA THR A 307 -11.45 -8.94 -2.11
C THR A 307 -9.95 -9.10 -2.32
N ASP A 308 -9.55 -9.46 -3.53
CA ASP A 308 -8.17 -9.45 -4.02
C ASP A 308 -8.07 -8.36 -5.09
N PHE A 309 -7.26 -7.34 -4.81
CA PHE A 309 -7.08 -6.18 -5.67
C PHE A 309 -5.61 -6.04 -6.04
N LYS A 310 -5.35 -5.87 -7.34
CA LYS A 310 -4.01 -5.71 -7.90
C LYS A 310 -3.96 -4.48 -8.80
N ALA A 311 -2.93 -3.67 -8.62
CA ALA A 311 -2.58 -2.55 -9.49
C ALA A 311 -1.16 -2.76 -10.03
N GLN A 312 -1.00 -2.74 -11.35
CA GLN A 312 0.29 -2.92 -12.02
C GLN A 312 0.54 -1.75 -12.96
N MET A 313 1.65 -1.04 -12.77
CA MET A 313 2.06 0.04 -13.65
C MET A 313 2.39 -0.53 -15.04
N LYS A 314 1.83 0.09 -16.07
CA LYS A 314 2.18 -0.10 -17.47
C LYS A 314 3.15 1.00 -17.86
N LEU A 315 4.34 0.62 -18.31
CA LEU A 315 5.31 1.51 -18.95
C LEU A 315 4.87 1.86 -20.37
#